data_AF-A0A8T5UC35-F1
#
_entry.id   AF-A0A8T5UC35-F1
#
_cell.length_a   1.000
_cell.length_b   1.000
_cell.length_c   1.000
_cell.angle_alpha   90.00
_cell.angle_beta   90.00
_cell.angle_gamma   90.00
#
_symmetry.space_group_name_H-M   'P 1'
#
loop_
_entity.id
_entity.type
_entity.pdbx_description
1 polymer ?
#
loop_
_entity_poly.entity_id
_entity_poly.type
_entity_poly.pdbx_seq_one_letter_code
_entity_poly.pdbx_strand_id
1 'polypeptide(L)' 'MKDKKFRCPRCGRREEILDRDELIGCLSCGLEFDKSDLECFDEADILARSEKQGILKVLLDGLLKD' A
#
# COMPACT_ATOMS: atom_id res chain seq x y z
N MET A 1 -24.45 -0.95 7.36
CA MET A 1 -22.97 -0.90 7.47
C MET A 1 -22.43 -1.63 6.25
N LYS A 2 -21.67 -0.97 5.38
CA LYS A 2 -21.01 -1.64 4.24
C LYS A 2 -19.92 -2.54 4.83
N ASP A 3 -19.91 -3.82 4.44
CA ASP A 3 -18.85 -4.77 4.81
C ASP A 3 -17.48 -4.16 4.52
N LYS A 4 -16.58 -4.15 5.52
CA LYS A 4 -15.18 -3.75 5.33
C LYS A 4 -14.51 -4.78 4.42
N LYS A 5 -14.52 -4.52 3.11
CA LYS A 5 -14.01 -5.45 2.08
C LYS A 5 -12.51 -5.70 2.19
N PHE A 6 -11.75 -4.73 2.70
CA PHE A 6 -10.30 -4.75 2.62
C PHE A 6 -9.65 -5.34 3.87
N ARG A 7 -8.51 -5.99 3.66
CA ARG A 7 -7.61 -6.53 4.68
C ARG A 7 -6.22 -5.91 4.44
N CYS A 8 -5.49 -5.60 5.51
CA CYS A 8 -4.12 -5.12 5.35
C CYS A 8 -3.22 -6.23 4.77
N PRO A 9 -2.53 -6.03 3.65
CA PRO A 9 -1.63 -7.03 3.07
C PRO A 9 -0.47 -7.39 4.00
N ARG A 10 -0.03 -6.43 4.84
CA ARG A 10 1.14 -6.60 5.70
C ARG A 10 0.83 -7.32 7.01
N CYS A 11 -0.21 -6.89 7.74
CA CYS A 11 -0.51 -7.43 9.07
C CYS A 11 -1.79 -8.28 9.12
N GLY A 12 -2.56 -8.32 8.03
CA GLY A 12 -3.74 -9.18 7.91
C GLY A 12 -4.99 -8.72 8.67
N ARG A 13 -5.01 -7.55 9.31
CA ARG A 13 -6.19 -7.04 10.04
C ARG A 13 -7.24 -6.43 9.11
N ARG A 14 -8.52 -6.48 9.50
CA ARG A 14 -9.67 -5.94 8.73
C ARG A 14 -10.37 -4.78 9.43
N GLU A 15 -10.42 -4.81 10.76
CA GLU A 15 -11.12 -3.85 11.60
C GLU A 15 -10.44 -2.47 11.63
N GLU A 16 -9.12 -2.43 11.42
CA GLU A 16 -8.28 -1.25 11.45
C GLU A 16 -7.92 -0.73 10.05
N ILE A 17 -8.84 -0.87 9.08
CA ILE A 17 -8.67 -0.34 7.72
C ILE A 17 -9.50 0.93 7.53
N LEU A 18 -8.81 2.00 7.14
CA LEU A 18 -9.39 3.22 6.58
C LEU A 18 -9.46 3.10 5.07
N ASP A 19 -10.66 3.12 4.54
CA ASP A 19 -10.94 3.16 3.11
C ASP A 19 -11.01 4.63 2.65
N ARG A 20 -10.13 5.04 1.73
CA ARG A 20 -10.01 6.43 1.25
C ARG A 20 -9.86 6.44 -0.26
N ASP A 21 -10.81 6.98 -1.04
CA ASP A 21 -10.73 7.11 -2.50
C ASP A 21 -10.00 5.94 -3.20
N GLU A 22 -8.74 6.13 -3.62
CA GLU A 22 -7.92 5.12 -4.32
C GLU A 22 -7.00 4.29 -3.41
N LEU A 23 -7.02 4.54 -2.11
CA LEU A 23 -6.09 4.00 -1.11
C LEU A 23 -6.83 3.26 0.01
N ILE A 24 -6.10 2.34 0.64
CA ILE A 24 -6.41 1.89 1.99
C ILE A 24 -5.27 2.27 2.94
N GLY A 25 -5.63 2.72 4.13
CA GLY A 25 -4.69 2.94 5.23
C GLY A 25 -4.93 1.92 6.33
N CYS A 26 -3.89 1.25 6.81
CA CYS A 26 -3.99 0.40 7.99
C CYS A 26 -3.60 1.19 9.24
N LEU A 27 -4.53 1.38 10.18
CA LEU A 27 -4.27 2.05 11.45
C LEU A 27 -3.36 1.23 12.38
N SER A 28 -3.25 -0.08 12.15
CA SER A 28 -2.43 -0.97 12.96
C SER A 28 -0.94 -0.80 12.71
N CYS A 29 -0.54 -0.88 11.43
CA CYS A 29 0.85 -0.78 11.03
C CYS A 29 1.22 0.60 10.49
N GLY A 30 0.25 1.49 10.30
CA GLY A 30 0.46 2.83 9.76
C GLY A 30 0.79 2.88 8.27
N LEU A 31 0.69 1.77 7.55
CA LEU A 31 1.00 1.69 6.13
C LEU A 31 -0.21 2.01 5.24
N GLU A 32 0.07 2.62 4.10
CA GLU A 32 -0.91 2.92 3.05
C GLU A 32 -0.61 2.10 1.79
N PHE A 33 -1.68 1.61 1.16
CA PHE A 33 -1.61 0.75 -0.03
C PHE A 33 -2.59 1.25 -1.09
N ASP A 34 -2.20 1.16 -2.36
CA ASP A 34 -3.08 1.49 -3.48
C ASP A 34 -4.11 0.37 -3.67
N LYS A 35 -5.38 0.72 -3.86
CA LYS A 35 -6.45 -0.27 -4.04
C LYS A 35 -6.28 -1.10 -5.31
N SER A 36 -5.76 -0.47 -6.35
CA SER A 36 -5.41 -1.15 -7.61
C SER A 36 -4.47 -2.32 -7.39
N ASP A 37 -3.55 -2.23 -6.42
CA ASP A 37 -2.61 -3.31 -6.15
C ASP A 37 -3.29 -4.50 -5.49
N LEU A 38 -4.27 -4.27 -4.63
CA LEU A 38 -5.07 -5.31 -3.97
C LEU A 38 -5.87 -6.14 -4.98
N GLU A 39 -6.15 -5.58 -6.16
CA GLU A 39 -6.88 -6.25 -7.24
C GLU A 39 -5.93 -6.95 -8.24
N CYS A 40 -4.68 -6.52 -8.33
CA CYS A 40 -3.73 -6.97 -9.35
C CYS A 40 -2.65 -7.93 -8.83
N PHE A 41 -2.35 -7.90 -7.53
CA PHE A 41 -1.21 -8.62 -6.96
C PHE A 41 -1.61 -9.45 -5.74
N ASP A 42 -0.85 -10.52 -5.49
CA ASP A 42 -0.97 -11.28 -4.25
C ASP A 42 -0.49 -10.45 -3.06
N GLU A 43 -1.09 -10.64 -1.87
CA GLU A 43 -0.80 -9.82 -0.67
C GLU A 43 0.70 -9.73 -0.34
N ALA A 44 1.47 -10.78 -0.64
CA ALA A 44 2.91 -10.84 -0.39
C ALA A 44 3.72 -9.88 -1.26
N ASP A 45 3.22 -9.56 -2.45
CA ASP A 45 3.90 -8.75 -3.46
C ASP A 45 3.46 -7.27 -3.43
N ILE A 46 2.45 -6.95 -2.62
CA ILE A 46 1.97 -5.57 -2.48
C ILE A 46 2.95 -4.74 -1.66
N LEU A 47 3.41 -3.64 -2.26
CA LEU A 47 4.25 -2.65 -1.61
C LEU A 47 3.42 -1.52 -1.01
N ALA A 48 3.79 -1.08 0.18
CA ALA A 48 3.29 0.16 0.75
C ALA A 48 3.74 1.35 -0.10
N ARG A 49 2.96 2.44 -0.10
CA ARG A 49 3.29 3.66 -0.87
C ARG A 49 4.67 4.22 -0.53
N SER A 50 5.06 4.18 0.74
CA SER A 50 6.38 4.62 1.19
C SER A 50 7.52 3.78 0.60
N GLU A 51 7.31 2.47 0.43
CA GLU A 51 8.28 1.56 -0.19
C GLU A 51 8.43 1.88 -1.68
N LYS A 52 7.31 2.07 -2.40
CA LYS A 52 7.32 2.50 -3.81
C LYS A 52 8.05 3.84 -4.00
N GLN A 53 7.78 4.81 -3.13
CA GLN A 53 8.45 6.11 -3.15
C GLN A 53 9.96 5.98 -2.91
N GLY A 54 10.38 5.10 -1.98
CA GLY A 54 11.79 4.81 -1.74
C GLY A 54 12.49 4.25 -2.97
N ILE A 55 11.86 3.30 -3.66
CA ILE A 55 12.38 2.71 -4.90
C ILE A 55 12.49 3.79 -5.99
N LEU A 56 11.43 4.56 -6.23
CA LEU A 56 11.44 5.64 -7.23
C LEU A 56 12.54 6.67 -6.95
N LYS A 57 12.74 7.05 -5.69
CA LYS A 57 13.81 7.97 -5.31
C LYS A 57 15.19 7.42 -5.70
N VAL A 58 15.48 6.17 -5.38
CA VAL A 58 16.78 5.55 -5.71
C VAL A 58 16.99 5.48 -7.22
N LEU A 59 15.96 5.12 -7.98
CA LEU A 59 16.03 5.05 -9.44
C LEU A 59 16.27 6.43 -10.07
N LEU A 60 15.53 7.45 -9.63
CA LEU A 60 15.70 8.82 -10.12
C LEU A 60 17.07 9.41 -9.73
N ASP A 61 17.52 9.18 -8.49
CA ASP A 61 18.85 9.61 -8.03
C ASP A 61 19.99 8.95 -8.83
N GLY A 62 19.77 7.76 -9.38
CA GLY A 62 20.70 7.10 -10.30
C GLY A 62 20.71 7.74 -11.68
N LEU A 63 19.53 7.98 -12.26
CA LEU A 63 19.38 8.57 -13.60
C LEU A 63 19.86 10.02 -13.71
N LEU A 64 19.86 10.78 -12.62
CA LEU A 64 20.33 12.17 -12.59
C LEU A 64 21.85 12.31 -12.38
N LYS A 65 22.58 11.20 -12.23
CA LYS A 65 24.03 11.18 -12.01
C LYS A 65 24.85 10.83 -13.26
N ASP A 66 24.18 10.49 -14.35
CA ASP A 66 24.76 10.32 -15.70
C ASP A 66 24.54 11.57 -16.56
#